data_AF-A0A166MNY0-F1
#
_entry.id   AF-A0A166MNY0-F1
#
_cell.length_a   1.000
_cell.length_b   1.000
_cell.length_c   1.000
_cell.angle_alpha   90.00
_cell.angle_beta   90.00
_cell.angle_gamma   90.00
#
_symmetry.space_group_name_H-M   'P 1'
#
loop_
_entity.id
_entity.type
_entity.pdbx_description
1 polymer ?
#
loop_
_entity_poly.entity_id
_entity_poly.type
_entity_poly.pdbx_seq_one_letter_code
_entity_poly.pdbx_strand_id
1 'polypeptide(L)'
;MALCCSCTPSPFDLTITEAPDYARHPRYYFEDGNIVFLVEDTLYNMHRYLFARDSTHFRTILRDNGASDPCVISDVSCTEFDEFLAILYPTDFRQPSKRTTAQWTSILHLAAKWGFENIKLLSIDNLTADATPIDKVVLGRRYGITDWLPGAYEAVCTRADPLTMEEGMKLGVEDTVRISAARQLYGIGEARHETKYLAGDLGEIFKLGKPSVGSISPMDGDGDPQFPEEFTAGSKVFFLGEHAYGVVGQISATTESTLSAVLVFFPSDKATNEKFKSIVDSRISSQYFSSFKAVELAGLTERALSRITSSFMVLAAGGKEVNVGLGLRFEAKALKVIDYTRKNDRFWEFSQKTVDLLKDYKAKFPQIFRHLEWDDMVRASDLFDDDADAKVQEVKVWLKDQGVQDFEHVSIFVDQLNKDTVGEIEKLADAVTAQKSQSATKKAIVTGIPHQAVLKPAQAVYRLQHQSFALGDRVTMVQDSGVVPPSTKGIVIGLSAKSMDVVWDVLFRSGVTLSDRCSQYRGSTVKFDSCLNLTNPQFIAPTNLTGPTPARRELVARQERMTSFI
;
A
#
# COMPACT_ATOMS: atom_id res chain seq x y z
N MET A 1 12.51 60.50 -68.11
CA MET A 1 12.99 61.36 -67.01
C MET A 1 11.85 61.52 -66.02
N ALA A 2 12.15 61.34 -64.72
CA ALA A 2 11.32 61.65 -63.53
C ALA A 2 10.02 60.81 -63.37
N LEU A 3 9.85 59.96 -62.33
CA LEU A 3 9.84 60.12 -60.86
C LEU A 3 8.41 60.32 -60.30
N CYS A 4 8.01 59.36 -59.44
CA CYS A 4 7.10 59.43 -58.27
C CYS A 4 5.64 59.91 -58.49
N CYS A 5 4.58 59.33 -57.90
CA CYS A 5 4.34 59.00 -56.49
C CYS A 5 3.12 58.02 -56.42
N SER A 6 3.26 56.82 -55.85
CA SER A 6 2.85 56.41 -54.48
C SER A 6 1.33 56.36 -54.18
N CYS A 7 0.77 55.15 -54.04
CA CYS A 7 0.12 54.68 -52.79
C CYS A 7 -0.16 53.16 -52.83
N THR A 8 -0.02 52.56 -51.65
CA THR A 8 0.14 51.15 -51.25
C THR A 8 -1.15 50.30 -51.24
N PRO A 9 -1.06 48.96 -51.07
CA PRO A 9 -2.09 47.99 -51.46
C PRO A 9 -3.03 47.59 -50.31
N SER A 10 -4.18 47.00 -50.66
CA SER A 10 -4.90 46.06 -49.78
C SER A 10 -5.02 44.72 -50.49
N PRO A 11 -4.47 43.63 -49.90
CA PRO A 11 -4.65 42.27 -50.38
C PRO A 11 -5.94 41.69 -49.80
N PHE A 12 -6.53 40.73 -50.49
CA PHE A 12 -6.87 39.41 -49.96
C PHE A 12 -7.59 38.68 -51.09
N ASP A 13 -6.79 37.93 -51.83
CA ASP A 13 -7.23 36.92 -52.76
C ASP A 13 -7.94 35.83 -51.94
N LEU A 14 -9.26 35.74 -52.09
CA LEU A 14 -10.07 34.70 -51.47
C LEU A 14 -9.77 33.39 -52.20
N THR A 15 -8.86 32.60 -51.63
CA THR A 15 -8.69 31.20 -51.99
C THR A 15 -9.95 30.46 -51.55
N ILE A 16 -10.84 30.20 -52.50
CA ILE A 16 -11.98 29.28 -52.32
C ILE A 16 -11.37 27.91 -52.03
N THR A 17 -11.48 27.46 -50.78
CA THR A 17 -11.10 26.11 -50.39
C THR A 17 -12.27 25.20 -50.79
N GLU A 18 -12.07 24.29 -51.75
CA GLU A 18 -13.06 23.25 -52.07
C GLU A 18 -13.40 22.46 -50.80
N ALA A 19 -14.70 22.33 -50.50
CA ALA A 19 -15.16 21.57 -49.35
C ALA A 19 -14.83 20.07 -49.56
N PRO A 20 -14.38 19.35 -48.52
CA PRO A 20 -14.14 17.91 -48.61
C PRO A 20 -15.41 17.16 -49.04
N ASP A 21 -15.31 16.33 -50.07
CA ASP A 21 -16.39 15.50 -50.59
C ASP A 21 -16.54 14.26 -49.71
N TYR A 22 -17.44 14.34 -48.72
CA TYR A 22 -17.70 13.23 -47.79
C TYR A 22 -18.66 12.20 -48.38
N ALA A 23 -18.35 10.91 -48.23
CA ALA A 23 -19.20 9.84 -48.70
C ALA A 23 -20.44 9.67 -47.81
N ARG A 24 -21.61 9.35 -48.39
CA ARG A 24 -22.83 9.05 -47.63
C ARG A 24 -22.86 7.59 -47.20
N HIS A 25 -23.20 7.32 -45.94
CA HIS A 25 -23.30 5.94 -45.46
C HIS A 25 -24.41 5.18 -46.19
N PRO A 26 -24.16 3.98 -46.75
CA PRO A 26 -25.14 3.28 -47.60
C PRO A 26 -26.41 2.82 -46.85
N ARG A 27 -26.34 2.64 -45.53
CA ARG A 27 -27.46 2.11 -44.72
C ARG A 27 -28.05 3.12 -43.73
N TYR A 28 -27.24 4.07 -43.27
CA TYR A 28 -27.58 4.98 -42.17
C TYR A 28 -27.57 6.45 -42.63
N TYR A 29 -27.95 6.65 -43.89
CA TYR A 29 -28.21 7.95 -44.47
C TYR A 29 -29.67 7.96 -44.93
N PHE A 30 -30.56 8.39 -44.04
CA PHE A 30 -32.00 8.46 -44.28
C PHE A 30 -32.36 9.79 -44.96
N GLU A 31 -33.26 9.76 -45.95
CA GLU A 31 -33.69 10.99 -46.64
C GLU A 31 -34.48 11.93 -45.73
N ASP A 32 -35.23 11.38 -44.77
CA ASP A 32 -36.03 12.09 -43.77
C ASP A 32 -35.28 12.37 -42.45
N GLY A 33 -33.96 12.08 -42.42
CA GLY A 33 -33.11 12.40 -41.28
C GLY A 33 -33.04 13.90 -41.00
N ASN A 34 -32.98 14.26 -39.72
CA ASN A 34 -32.97 15.64 -39.23
C ASN A 34 -31.71 15.97 -38.41
N ILE A 35 -30.69 15.12 -38.49
CA ILE A 35 -29.35 15.36 -37.95
C ILE A 35 -28.31 14.62 -38.77
N VAL A 36 -27.22 15.31 -39.11
CA VAL A 36 -26.08 14.72 -39.82
C VAL A 36 -24.91 14.55 -38.84
N PHE A 37 -24.39 13.33 -38.72
CA PHE A 37 -23.13 13.04 -38.05
C PHE A 37 -22.03 12.79 -39.09
N LEU A 38 -20.82 13.27 -38.79
CA LEU A 38 -19.61 12.93 -39.54
C LEU A 38 -18.74 12.01 -38.68
N VAL A 39 -18.50 10.80 -39.15
CA VAL A 39 -17.61 9.81 -38.51
C VAL A 39 -16.55 9.42 -39.52
N GLU A 40 -15.28 9.62 -39.17
CA GLU A 40 -14.18 9.55 -40.13
C GLU A 40 -14.50 10.43 -41.36
N ASP A 41 -14.55 9.87 -42.57
CA ASP A 41 -14.90 10.58 -43.81
C ASP A 41 -16.31 10.25 -44.32
N THR A 42 -17.18 9.73 -43.45
CA THR A 42 -18.52 9.25 -43.81
C THR A 42 -19.63 10.02 -43.10
N LEU A 43 -20.62 10.48 -43.88
CA LEU A 43 -21.82 11.16 -43.40
C LEU A 43 -22.94 10.18 -43.08
N TYR A 44 -23.57 10.39 -41.92
CA TYR A 44 -24.72 9.66 -41.42
C TYR A 44 -25.88 10.63 -41.23
N ASN A 45 -26.95 10.52 -42.03
CA ASN A 45 -28.17 11.32 -41.84
C ASN A 45 -29.22 10.52 -41.06
N MET A 46 -29.51 10.94 -39.84
CA MET A 46 -30.21 10.15 -38.83
C MET A 46 -31.34 10.93 -38.15
N HIS A 47 -32.05 10.28 -37.23
CA HIS A 47 -33.18 10.87 -36.52
C HIS A 47 -32.75 11.31 -35.11
N ARG A 48 -32.66 12.62 -34.91
CA ARG A 48 -32.24 13.28 -33.66
C ARG A 48 -32.95 12.75 -32.43
N TYR A 49 -34.25 12.44 -32.56
CA TYR A 49 -35.06 11.94 -31.47
C TYR A 49 -34.48 10.66 -30.84
N LEU A 50 -33.99 9.72 -31.65
CA LEU A 50 -33.49 8.43 -31.16
C LEU A 50 -32.22 8.58 -30.31
N PHE A 51 -31.42 9.61 -30.57
CA PHE A 51 -30.26 9.95 -29.75
C PHE A 51 -30.67 10.74 -28.50
N ALA A 52 -31.48 11.79 -28.66
CA ALA A 52 -31.85 12.68 -27.56
C ALA A 52 -32.76 12.02 -26.50
N ARG A 53 -33.54 10.99 -26.87
CA ARG A 53 -34.45 10.27 -25.98
C ARG A 53 -33.69 9.65 -24.81
N ASP A 54 -32.70 8.81 -25.12
CA ASP A 54 -32.05 7.95 -24.13
C ASP A 54 -30.60 8.35 -23.80
N SER A 55 -30.02 9.33 -24.50
CA SER A 55 -28.68 9.86 -24.21
C SER A 55 -28.71 11.20 -23.49
N THR A 56 -28.02 11.27 -22.36
CA THR A 56 -27.77 12.55 -21.64
C THR A 56 -26.77 13.43 -22.40
N HIS A 57 -25.77 12.83 -23.05
CA HIS A 57 -24.75 13.51 -23.83
C HIS A 57 -25.33 14.22 -25.06
N PHE A 58 -26.03 13.47 -25.92
CA PHE A 58 -26.62 14.02 -27.14
C PHE A 58 -27.79 14.96 -26.84
N ARG A 59 -28.52 14.77 -25.74
CA ARG A 59 -29.52 15.78 -25.32
C ARG A 59 -28.89 17.14 -25.06
N THR A 60 -27.66 17.16 -24.55
CA THR A 60 -26.91 18.39 -24.29
C THR A 60 -26.34 18.98 -25.57
N ILE A 61 -25.60 18.18 -26.35
CA ILE A 61 -24.92 18.64 -27.57
C ILE A 61 -25.92 19.12 -28.64
N LEU A 62 -27.06 18.46 -28.74
CA LEU A 62 -28.02 18.79 -29.79
C LEU A 62 -28.89 20.00 -29.46
N ARG A 63 -28.91 20.50 -28.21
CA ARG A 63 -29.71 21.68 -27.83
C ARG A 63 -29.33 22.94 -28.61
N ASP A 64 -28.05 23.13 -28.89
CA ASP A 64 -27.52 24.41 -29.41
C ASP A 64 -27.13 24.34 -30.90
N ASN A 65 -27.10 23.14 -31.50
CA ASN A 65 -26.73 22.98 -32.91
C ASN A 65 -27.91 23.31 -33.84
N GLY A 66 -27.80 24.46 -34.51
CA GLY A 66 -28.61 24.85 -35.67
C GLY A 66 -28.30 23.95 -36.87
N ALA A 67 -29.33 23.67 -37.67
CA ALA A 67 -29.43 22.55 -38.62
C ALA A 67 -28.53 22.60 -39.88
N SER A 68 -27.36 23.27 -39.86
CA SER A 68 -26.57 23.48 -41.08
C SER A 68 -25.23 22.74 -41.15
N ASP A 69 -24.58 22.43 -40.01
CA ASP A 69 -23.25 21.79 -40.00
C ASP A 69 -23.28 20.36 -39.42
N PRO A 70 -22.56 19.39 -40.02
CA PRO A 70 -22.46 18.03 -39.49
C PRO A 70 -21.85 17.99 -38.09
N CYS A 71 -22.45 17.20 -37.19
CA CYS A 71 -21.91 16.94 -35.86
C CYS A 71 -20.77 15.90 -35.98
N VAL A 72 -19.52 16.35 -35.81
CA VAL A 72 -18.35 15.48 -35.89
C VAL A 72 -18.26 14.59 -34.64
N ILE A 73 -18.18 13.28 -34.84
CA ILE A 73 -17.90 12.30 -33.79
C ILE A 73 -16.45 11.85 -33.94
N SER A 74 -15.61 12.28 -33.00
CA SER A 74 -14.20 11.90 -32.96
C SER A 74 -13.99 10.64 -32.10
N ASP A 75 -12.89 9.93 -32.38
CA ASP A 75 -12.42 8.73 -31.66
C ASP A 75 -13.39 7.54 -31.70
N VAL A 76 -14.08 7.34 -32.83
CA VAL A 76 -14.94 6.18 -33.11
C VAL A 76 -14.81 5.84 -34.59
N SER A 77 -14.63 4.56 -34.94
CA SER A 77 -14.62 4.13 -36.34
C SER A 77 -16.05 3.96 -36.88
N CYS A 78 -16.20 4.00 -38.21
CA CYS A 78 -17.50 3.71 -38.83
C CYS A 78 -18.07 2.35 -38.41
N THR A 79 -17.22 1.33 -38.25
CA THR A 79 -17.64 -0.02 -37.85
C THR A 79 -18.20 -0.09 -36.43
N GLU A 80 -17.58 0.59 -35.47
CA GLU A 80 -18.07 0.64 -34.08
C GLU A 80 -19.37 1.43 -33.98
N PHE A 81 -19.46 2.53 -34.76
CA PHE A 81 -20.68 3.33 -34.81
C PHE A 81 -21.83 2.54 -35.43
N ASP A 82 -21.60 1.84 -36.54
CA ASP A 82 -22.60 0.99 -37.20
C ASP A 82 -23.19 -0.09 -36.28
N GLU A 83 -22.36 -0.71 -35.44
CA GLU A 83 -22.81 -1.71 -34.46
C GLU A 83 -23.75 -1.11 -33.41
N PHE A 84 -23.41 0.10 -32.93
CA PHE A 84 -24.26 0.86 -32.02
C PHE A 84 -25.56 1.31 -32.69
N LEU A 85 -25.49 1.79 -33.93
CA LEU A 85 -26.66 2.18 -34.72
C LEU A 85 -27.58 1.00 -34.99
N ALA A 86 -27.06 -0.20 -35.16
CA ALA A 86 -27.87 -1.41 -35.33
C ALA A 86 -28.69 -1.77 -34.06
N ILE A 87 -28.38 -1.19 -32.90
CA ILE A 87 -29.24 -1.26 -31.69
C ILE A 87 -30.34 -0.20 -31.75
N LEU A 88 -30.02 1.03 -32.18
CA LEU A 88 -30.99 2.13 -32.29
C LEU A 88 -31.96 1.97 -33.47
N TYR A 89 -31.52 1.29 -34.53
CA TYR A 89 -32.27 1.01 -35.75
C TYR A 89 -32.32 -0.50 -36.03
N PRO A 90 -33.11 -1.26 -35.24
CA PRO A 90 -33.26 -2.68 -35.48
C PRO A 90 -33.92 -2.93 -36.83
N THR A 91 -33.29 -3.76 -37.66
CA THR A 91 -33.86 -4.17 -38.96
C THR A 91 -34.75 -5.40 -38.86
N ASP A 92 -34.54 -6.25 -37.85
CA ASP A 92 -35.39 -7.41 -37.56
C ASP A 92 -35.68 -7.46 -36.05
N PHE A 93 -36.93 -7.18 -35.69
CA PHE A 93 -37.39 -7.20 -34.31
C PHE A 93 -37.60 -8.60 -33.75
N ARG A 94 -37.79 -9.61 -34.62
CA ARG A 94 -38.01 -11.00 -34.20
C ARG A 94 -36.70 -11.72 -33.94
N GLN A 95 -35.65 -11.36 -34.68
CA GLN A 95 -34.33 -11.96 -34.54
C GLN A 95 -33.24 -10.87 -34.53
N PRO A 96 -32.93 -10.30 -33.35
CA PRO A 96 -31.82 -9.39 -33.21
C PRO A 96 -30.53 -10.05 -33.72
N SER A 97 -29.72 -9.29 -34.46
CA SER A 97 -28.44 -9.77 -34.97
C SER A 97 -27.57 -10.27 -33.82
N LYS A 98 -27.14 -11.53 -33.89
CA LYS A 98 -26.17 -12.08 -32.93
C LYS A 98 -24.88 -11.29 -33.03
N ARG A 99 -24.35 -10.91 -31.87
CA ARG A 99 -23.10 -10.14 -31.75
C ARG A 99 -22.11 -10.90 -30.91
N THR A 100 -20.84 -10.73 -31.26
CA THR A 100 -19.70 -11.25 -30.53
C THR A 100 -19.46 -10.47 -29.25
N THR A 101 -18.68 -11.03 -28.33
CA THR A 101 -18.23 -10.34 -27.10
C THR A 101 -17.47 -9.05 -27.41
N ALA A 102 -16.67 -9.03 -28.48
CA ALA A 102 -15.96 -7.83 -28.92
C ALA A 102 -16.92 -6.72 -29.37
N GLN A 103 -17.93 -7.06 -30.17
CA GLN A 103 -18.96 -6.11 -30.60
C GLN A 103 -19.76 -5.56 -29.41
N TRP A 104 -20.21 -6.43 -28.50
CA TRP A 104 -20.89 -5.98 -27.27
C TRP A 104 -20.01 -5.10 -26.37
N THR A 105 -18.70 -5.37 -26.33
CA THR A 105 -17.74 -4.53 -25.60
C THR A 105 -17.63 -3.13 -26.21
N SER A 106 -17.59 -3.03 -27.54
CA SER A 106 -17.59 -1.74 -28.24
C SER A 106 -18.90 -0.98 -28.01
N ILE A 107 -20.05 -1.66 -28.10
CA ILE A 107 -21.37 -1.06 -27.81
C ILE A 107 -21.43 -0.56 -26.36
N LEU A 108 -20.94 -1.34 -25.38
CA LEU A 108 -20.87 -0.94 -23.98
C LEU A 108 -20.01 0.33 -23.80
N HIS A 109 -18.87 0.41 -24.50
CA HIS A 109 -17.99 1.58 -24.45
C HIS A 109 -18.70 2.84 -24.95
N LEU A 110 -19.33 2.76 -26.13
CA LEU A 110 -20.06 3.89 -26.73
C LEU A 110 -21.29 4.28 -25.90
N ALA A 111 -22.05 3.31 -25.40
CA ALA A 111 -23.19 3.55 -24.53
C ALA A 111 -22.79 4.29 -23.25
N ALA A 112 -21.67 3.92 -22.62
CA ALA A 112 -21.13 4.62 -21.47
C ALA A 112 -20.60 6.01 -21.83
N LYS A 113 -19.84 6.15 -22.92
CA LYS A 113 -19.28 7.43 -23.42
C LYS A 113 -20.38 8.45 -23.70
N TRP A 114 -21.49 8.01 -24.29
CA TRP A 114 -22.61 8.87 -24.68
C TRP A 114 -23.79 8.83 -23.69
N GLY A 115 -23.65 8.16 -22.55
CA GLY A 115 -24.68 8.16 -21.50
C GLY A 115 -26.02 7.57 -21.92
N PHE A 116 -26.02 6.47 -22.69
CA PHE A 116 -27.20 5.65 -23.00
C PHE A 116 -27.35 4.53 -21.96
N GLU A 117 -28.02 4.80 -20.85
CA GLU A 117 -28.06 3.86 -19.71
C GLU A 117 -28.75 2.52 -20.05
N ASN A 118 -29.87 2.56 -20.78
CA ASN A 118 -30.57 1.33 -21.17
C ASN A 118 -29.76 0.44 -22.12
N ILE A 119 -28.97 1.03 -23.02
CA ILE A 119 -28.10 0.28 -23.95
C ILE A 119 -26.87 -0.25 -23.20
N LYS A 120 -26.38 0.50 -22.22
CA LYS A 120 -25.32 0.05 -21.31
C LYS A 120 -25.78 -1.20 -20.55
N LEU A 121 -26.96 -1.18 -19.94
CA LEU A 121 -27.54 -2.34 -19.24
C LEU A 121 -27.77 -3.53 -20.19
N LEU A 122 -28.33 -3.29 -21.38
CA LEU A 122 -28.49 -4.35 -22.40
C LEU A 122 -27.14 -5.01 -22.75
N SER A 123 -26.08 -4.22 -22.89
CA SER A 123 -24.76 -4.74 -23.21
C SER A 123 -24.18 -5.56 -22.05
N ILE A 124 -24.40 -5.13 -20.81
CA ILE A 124 -24.03 -5.88 -19.60
C ILE A 124 -24.77 -7.22 -19.56
N ASP A 125 -26.07 -7.25 -19.80
CA ASP A 125 -26.84 -8.50 -19.77
C ASP A 125 -26.31 -9.52 -20.79
N ASN A 126 -25.99 -9.08 -22.01
CA ASN A 126 -25.44 -9.94 -23.06
C ASN A 126 -24.00 -10.40 -22.76
N LEU A 127 -23.16 -9.53 -22.18
CA LEU A 127 -21.79 -9.87 -21.81
C LEU A 127 -21.71 -10.78 -20.58
N THR A 128 -22.72 -10.76 -19.71
CA THR A 128 -22.72 -11.55 -18.47
C THR A 128 -22.60 -13.05 -18.73
N ALA A 129 -23.19 -13.54 -19.83
CA ALA A 129 -23.12 -14.95 -20.21
C ALA A 129 -21.76 -15.34 -20.81
N ASP A 130 -21.24 -14.51 -21.73
CA ASP A 130 -20.18 -14.94 -22.65
C ASP A 130 -18.79 -14.34 -22.38
N ALA A 131 -18.70 -13.27 -21.56
CA ALA A 131 -17.41 -12.63 -21.28
C ALA A 131 -16.51 -13.50 -20.40
N THR A 132 -15.20 -13.51 -20.72
CA THR A 132 -14.20 -14.23 -19.91
C THR A 132 -14.09 -13.63 -18.51
N PRO A 133 -13.64 -14.39 -17.49
CA PRO A 133 -13.40 -13.84 -16.16
C PRO A 133 -12.47 -12.62 -16.17
N ILE A 134 -11.46 -12.61 -17.04
CA ILE A 134 -10.53 -11.48 -17.18
C ILE A 134 -11.25 -10.25 -17.74
N ASP A 135 -12.03 -10.42 -18.82
CA ASP A 135 -12.76 -9.30 -19.41
C ASP A 135 -13.83 -8.77 -18.43
N LYS A 136 -14.46 -9.65 -17.63
CA LYS A 136 -15.40 -9.23 -16.57
C LYS A 136 -14.73 -8.37 -15.49
N VAL A 137 -13.50 -8.69 -15.08
CA VAL A 137 -12.74 -7.83 -14.15
C VAL A 137 -12.45 -6.48 -14.80
N VAL A 138 -11.91 -6.47 -16.02
CA VAL A 138 -11.49 -5.25 -16.72
C VAL A 138 -12.68 -4.33 -17.00
N LEU A 139 -13.75 -4.86 -17.59
CA LEU A 139 -14.96 -4.11 -17.90
C LEU A 139 -15.72 -3.71 -16.63
N GLY A 140 -15.77 -4.60 -15.64
CA GLY A 140 -16.42 -4.33 -14.36
C GLY A 140 -15.79 -3.16 -13.62
N ARG A 141 -14.45 -3.10 -13.57
CA ARG A 141 -13.74 -1.94 -12.99
C ARG A 141 -13.92 -0.68 -13.82
N ARG A 142 -13.83 -0.78 -15.15
CA ARG A 142 -13.90 0.38 -16.06
C ARG A 142 -15.27 1.07 -16.03
N TYR A 143 -16.35 0.30 -15.98
CA TYR A 143 -17.72 0.83 -16.09
C TYR A 143 -18.53 0.78 -14.80
N GLY A 144 -17.93 0.33 -13.69
CA GLY A 144 -18.56 0.26 -12.38
C GLY A 144 -19.56 -0.89 -12.21
N ILE A 145 -19.34 -2.03 -12.86
CA ILE A 145 -20.22 -3.21 -12.78
C ILE A 145 -19.74 -4.09 -11.63
N THR A 146 -20.17 -3.76 -10.41
CA THR A 146 -19.67 -4.40 -9.18
C THR A 146 -20.07 -5.88 -9.07
N ASP A 147 -21.23 -6.25 -9.63
CA ASP A 147 -21.80 -7.60 -9.50
C ASP A 147 -20.95 -8.67 -10.18
N TRP A 148 -20.17 -8.30 -11.20
CA TRP A 148 -19.26 -9.21 -11.88
C TRP A 148 -17.99 -9.49 -11.08
N LEU A 149 -17.54 -8.54 -10.26
CA LEU A 149 -16.17 -8.56 -9.72
C LEU A 149 -15.92 -9.74 -8.78
N PRO A 150 -16.75 -10.06 -7.77
CA PRO A 150 -16.46 -11.15 -6.84
C PRO A 150 -16.32 -12.50 -7.56
N GLY A 151 -17.29 -12.87 -8.40
CA GLY A 151 -17.28 -14.14 -9.12
C GLY A 151 -16.17 -14.21 -10.17
N ALA A 152 -15.83 -13.09 -10.82
CA ALA A 152 -14.73 -13.05 -11.78
C ALA A 152 -13.37 -13.21 -11.09
N TYR A 153 -13.12 -12.52 -9.97
CA TYR A 153 -11.89 -12.71 -9.19
C TYR A 153 -11.76 -14.12 -8.64
N GLU A 154 -12.84 -14.70 -8.12
CA GLU A 154 -12.85 -16.08 -7.64
C GLU A 154 -12.49 -17.04 -8.78
N ALA A 155 -13.11 -16.92 -9.95
CA ALA A 155 -12.82 -17.77 -11.10
C ALA A 155 -11.35 -17.66 -11.57
N VAL A 156 -10.77 -16.44 -11.59
CA VAL A 156 -9.36 -16.24 -11.97
C VAL A 156 -8.41 -16.77 -10.90
N CYS A 157 -8.77 -16.66 -9.62
CA CYS A 157 -7.92 -17.16 -8.53
C CYS A 157 -7.99 -18.68 -8.38
N THR A 158 -9.11 -19.31 -8.72
CA THR A 158 -9.33 -20.74 -8.52
C THR A 158 -8.98 -21.62 -9.72
N ARG A 159 -8.80 -21.05 -10.92
CA ARG A 159 -8.43 -21.84 -12.10
C ARG A 159 -7.01 -22.42 -11.99
N ALA A 160 -6.77 -23.57 -12.62
CA ALA A 160 -5.47 -24.24 -12.61
C ALA A 160 -4.37 -23.43 -13.30
N ASP A 161 -4.66 -22.87 -14.48
CA ASP A 161 -3.65 -22.20 -15.29
C ASP A 161 -3.26 -20.81 -14.73
N PRO A 162 -1.96 -20.45 -14.73
CA PRO A 162 -1.50 -19.14 -14.31
C PRO A 162 -2.01 -18.02 -15.23
N LEU A 163 -1.80 -16.77 -14.83
CA LEU A 163 -2.05 -15.63 -15.71
C LEU A 163 -1.06 -15.66 -16.88
N THR A 164 -1.59 -15.53 -18.10
CA THR A 164 -0.77 -15.31 -19.28
C THR A 164 -0.30 -13.85 -19.35
N MET A 165 0.71 -13.58 -20.19
CA MET A 165 1.21 -12.22 -20.39
C MET A 165 0.12 -11.28 -20.94
N GLU A 166 -0.70 -11.78 -21.87
CA GLU A 166 -1.80 -11.00 -22.46
C GLU A 166 -2.86 -10.63 -21.42
N GLU A 167 -3.22 -11.58 -20.55
CA GLU A 167 -4.16 -11.32 -19.45
C GLU A 167 -3.56 -10.35 -18.43
N GLY A 168 -2.28 -10.49 -18.09
CA GLY A 168 -1.57 -9.56 -17.21
C GLY A 168 -1.54 -8.13 -17.78
N MET A 169 -1.34 -7.98 -19.09
CA MET A 169 -1.42 -6.67 -19.77
C MET A 169 -2.83 -6.06 -19.70
N LYS A 170 -3.89 -6.87 -19.89
CA LYS A 170 -5.28 -6.41 -19.80
C LYS A 170 -5.67 -5.98 -18.39
N LEU A 171 -5.27 -6.75 -17.38
CA LEU A 171 -5.57 -6.49 -15.96
C LEU A 171 -4.77 -5.30 -15.40
N GLY A 172 -3.57 -5.08 -15.94
CA GLY A 172 -2.61 -4.15 -15.37
C GLY A 172 -1.90 -4.71 -14.13
N VAL A 173 -0.90 -3.97 -13.67
CA VAL A 173 0.03 -4.43 -12.62
C VAL A 173 -0.70 -4.69 -11.29
N GLU A 174 -1.62 -3.81 -10.89
CA GLU A 174 -2.30 -3.89 -9.60
C GLU A 174 -3.09 -5.20 -9.45
N ASP A 175 -3.96 -5.51 -10.40
CA ASP A 175 -4.80 -6.71 -10.36
C ASP A 175 -3.99 -7.98 -10.58
N THR A 176 -2.98 -7.94 -11.46
CA THR A 176 -2.06 -9.07 -11.66
C THR A 176 -1.36 -9.47 -10.36
N VAL A 177 -0.84 -8.50 -9.61
CA VAL A 177 -0.15 -8.75 -8.33
C VAL A 177 -1.13 -9.26 -7.27
N ARG A 178 -2.32 -8.66 -7.16
CA ARG A 178 -3.35 -9.09 -6.20
C ARG A 178 -3.85 -10.50 -6.47
N ILE A 179 -4.11 -10.82 -7.74
CA ILE A 179 -4.53 -12.15 -8.17
C ILE A 179 -3.41 -13.17 -7.89
N SER A 180 -2.16 -12.85 -8.22
CA SER A 180 -1.02 -13.73 -7.94
C SER A 180 -0.86 -13.99 -6.43
N ALA A 181 -0.99 -12.95 -5.60
CA ALA A 181 -0.94 -13.08 -4.15
C ALA A 181 -2.09 -13.96 -3.61
N ALA A 182 -3.32 -13.76 -4.10
CA ALA A 182 -4.46 -14.59 -3.71
C ALA A 182 -4.26 -16.06 -4.10
N ARG A 183 -3.77 -16.33 -5.32
CA ARG A 183 -3.45 -17.68 -5.79
C ARG A 183 -2.39 -18.37 -4.92
N GLN A 184 -1.38 -17.62 -4.46
CA GLN A 184 -0.34 -18.12 -3.54
C GLN A 184 -0.89 -18.40 -2.14
N LEU A 185 -1.78 -17.53 -1.63
CA LEU A 185 -2.35 -17.65 -0.28
C LEU A 185 -3.25 -18.88 -0.14
N TYR A 186 -4.05 -19.19 -1.16
CA TYR A 186 -5.02 -20.30 -1.10
C TYR A 186 -4.50 -21.62 -1.67
N GLY A 187 -3.23 -21.69 -2.09
CA GLY A 187 -2.59 -22.93 -2.55
C GLY A 187 -3.17 -23.50 -3.85
N ILE A 188 -3.84 -22.66 -4.65
CA ILE A 188 -4.57 -23.11 -5.85
C ILE A 188 -3.63 -23.28 -7.07
N GLY A 189 -2.37 -22.86 -6.93
CA GLY A 189 -1.29 -23.15 -7.87
C GLY A 189 -0.35 -24.22 -7.31
N GLU A 190 -0.62 -25.49 -7.56
CA GLU A 190 0.41 -26.52 -7.42
C GLU A 190 1.47 -26.29 -8.50
N ALA A 191 2.72 -26.07 -8.10
CA ALA A 191 3.83 -26.11 -9.02
C ALA A 191 3.95 -27.54 -9.56
N ARG A 192 3.59 -27.75 -10.82
CA ARG A 192 3.69 -29.07 -11.50
C ARG A 192 5.13 -29.55 -11.70
N HIS A 193 6.12 -28.75 -11.32
CA HIS A 193 7.51 -28.98 -11.65
C HIS A 193 8.37 -29.04 -10.38
N GLU A 194 9.12 -30.12 -10.25
CA GLU A 194 10.08 -30.32 -9.18
C GLU A 194 11.16 -29.23 -9.17
N THR A 195 11.61 -28.81 -7.99
CA THR A 195 12.62 -27.76 -7.79
C THR A 195 13.92 -27.98 -8.58
N LYS A 196 14.23 -29.23 -8.96
CA LYS A 196 15.38 -29.58 -9.79
C LYS A 196 15.34 -28.98 -11.21
N TYR A 197 14.16 -28.64 -11.73
CA TYR A 197 13.99 -28.00 -13.04
C TYR A 197 13.96 -26.48 -12.98
N LEU A 198 13.78 -25.90 -11.79
CA LEU A 198 13.61 -24.45 -11.57
C LEU A 198 14.72 -23.62 -12.22
N ALA A 199 15.98 -24.04 -12.13
CA ALA A 199 17.08 -23.29 -12.73
C ALA A 199 17.02 -23.26 -14.28
N GLY A 200 16.57 -24.33 -14.91
CA GLY A 200 16.34 -24.41 -16.35
C GLY A 200 15.09 -23.63 -16.76
N ASP A 201 13.99 -23.81 -16.03
CA ASP A 201 12.73 -23.14 -16.25
C ASP A 201 12.88 -21.62 -16.13
N LEU A 202 13.61 -21.13 -15.12
CA LEU A 202 13.93 -19.71 -14.98
C LEU A 202 14.75 -19.17 -16.16
N GLY A 203 15.65 -19.99 -16.71
CA GLY A 203 16.42 -19.65 -17.91
C GLY A 203 15.51 -19.43 -19.13
N GLU A 204 14.51 -20.30 -19.33
CA GLU A 204 13.54 -20.17 -20.42
C GLU A 204 12.52 -19.06 -20.18
N ILE A 205 11.93 -19.00 -18.98
CA ILE A 205 10.92 -18.01 -18.57
C ILE A 205 11.47 -16.59 -18.67
N PHE A 206 12.70 -16.37 -18.18
CA PHE A 206 13.32 -15.04 -18.15
C PHE A 206 14.32 -14.82 -19.29
N LYS A 207 14.44 -15.76 -20.24
CA LYS A 207 15.38 -15.71 -21.38
C LYS A 207 16.81 -15.38 -20.95
N LEU A 208 17.28 -15.98 -19.86
CA LEU A 208 18.61 -15.72 -19.29
C LEU A 208 19.68 -16.50 -20.08
N GLY A 209 20.73 -15.83 -20.55
CA GLY A 209 21.83 -16.45 -21.28
C GLY A 209 22.58 -17.48 -20.43
N LYS A 210 22.95 -18.63 -21.02
CA LYS A 210 23.62 -19.73 -20.31
C LYS A 210 25.04 -19.33 -19.85
N PRO A 211 25.41 -19.55 -18.57
CA PRO A 211 26.80 -19.67 -18.18
C PRO A 211 27.35 -21.07 -18.54
N SER A 212 28.63 -21.10 -18.90
CA SER A 212 29.38 -22.27 -19.37
C SER A 212 29.69 -23.31 -18.28
N VAL A 213 29.22 -24.54 -18.54
CA VAL A 213 29.80 -25.88 -18.28
C VAL A 213 30.18 -26.30 -16.85
N GLY A 214 29.66 -27.47 -16.46
CA GLY A 214 30.19 -28.34 -15.40
C GLY A 214 29.33 -29.60 -15.25
N SER A 215 29.56 -30.59 -16.12
CA SER A 215 28.83 -31.86 -16.22
C SER A 215 28.95 -32.74 -14.98
N ILE A 216 27.84 -33.22 -14.41
CA ILE A 216 27.78 -34.46 -13.61
C ILE A 216 26.42 -35.13 -13.86
N SER A 217 26.43 -36.38 -14.34
CA SER A 217 25.25 -37.25 -14.43
C SER A 217 25.08 -38.07 -13.14
N PRO A 218 23.84 -38.35 -12.71
CA PRO A 218 23.51 -39.69 -12.18
C PRO A 218 22.16 -40.19 -12.75
N MET A 219 22.10 -41.39 -13.35
CA MET A 219 21.86 -42.70 -12.71
C MET A 219 20.43 -42.85 -12.17
N ASP A 220 19.70 -43.75 -12.82
CA ASP A 220 18.35 -44.23 -12.52
C ASP A 220 18.21 -44.75 -11.08
N GLY A 221 17.05 -44.50 -10.49
CA GLY A 221 16.68 -44.99 -9.16
C GLY A 221 15.25 -44.63 -8.82
N ASP A 222 14.35 -45.53 -9.18
CA ASP A 222 12.94 -45.63 -8.79
C ASP A 222 12.74 -45.43 -7.28
N GLY A 223 11.67 -44.73 -6.89
CA GLY A 223 11.34 -44.49 -5.49
C GLY A 223 10.53 -43.23 -5.24
N ASP A 224 9.21 -43.36 -5.38
CA ASP A 224 8.18 -42.42 -4.94
C ASP A 224 8.38 -42.02 -3.45
N PRO A 225 8.67 -40.74 -3.10
CA PRO A 225 8.79 -40.34 -1.71
C PRO A 225 7.42 -39.97 -1.14
N GLN A 226 6.86 -40.90 -0.37
CA GLN A 226 5.75 -40.69 0.55
C GLN A 226 5.99 -39.46 1.46
N PHE A 227 4.91 -38.72 1.74
CA PHE A 227 4.83 -37.55 2.63
C PHE A 227 5.73 -37.66 3.88
N PRO A 228 6.60 -36.67 4.19
CA PRO A 228 7.46 -36.75 5.37
C PRO A 228 6.67 -36.52 6.67
N GLU A 229 6.84 -37.46 7.60
CA GLU A 229 6.32 -37.51 8.97
C GLU A 229 6.12 -36.13 9.63
N GLU A 230 4.86 -35.84 9.93
CA GLU A 230 4.45 -34.68 10.73
C GLU A 230 4.96 -34.86 12.17
N PHE A 231 6.10 -34.23 12.50
CA PHE A 231 6.64 -34.06 13.86
C PHE A 231 7.26 -35.33 14.47
N THR A 232 8.52 -35.61 14.11
CA THR A 232 9.31 -36.67 14.74
C THR A 232 9.83 -36.27 16.12
N ALA A 233 10.04 -37.25 17.00
CA ALA A 233 10.64 -37.04 18.31
C ALA A 233 12.02 -36.37 18.18
N GLY A 234 12.29 -35.39 19.04
CA GLY A 234 13.50 -34.57 19.02
C GLY A 234 13.37 -33.27 18.23
N SER A 235 12.30 -33.08 17.43
CA SER A 235 12.05 -31.85 16.67
C SER A 235 11.91 -30.64 17.59
N LYS A 236 12.56 -29.52 17.22
CA LYS A 236 12.40 -28.21 17.89
C LYS A 236 11.20 -27.47 17.34
N VAL A 237 10.36 -26.97 18.24
CA VAL A 237 9.13 -26.24 17.89
C VAL A 237 8.93 -25.05 18.82
N PHE A 238 8.12 -24.08 18.40
CA PHE A 238 7.61 -23.01 19.24
C PHE A 238 6.20 -23.37 19.70
N PHE A 239 5.94 -23.24 21.00
CA PHE A 239 4.63 -23.50 21.58
C PHE A 239 3.71 -22.29 21.41
N LEU A 240 2.48 -22.51 20.95
CA LEU A 240 1.49 -21.46 20.69
C LEU A 240 0.33 -21.48 21.70
N GLY A 241 0.47 -22.18 22.83
CA GLY A 241 -0.56 -22.19 23.88
C GLY A 241 -0.49 -20.95 24.79
N GLU A 242 -1.61 -20.60 25.41
CA GLU A 242 -1.82 -19.39 26.21
C GLU A 242 -0.77 -19.17 27.31
N HIS A 243 -0.35 -20.25 28.00
CA HIS A 243 0.52 -20.16 29.17
C HIS A 243 2.03 -20.16 28.87
N ALA A 244 2.43 -20.45 27.63
CA ALA A 244 3.84 -20.54 27.24
C ALA A 244 4.05 -20.13 25.76
N TYR A 245 3.30 -19.11 25.31
CA TYR A 245 3.33 -18.64 23.93
C TYR A 245 4.73 -18.18 23.50
N GLY A 246 5.22 -18.74 22.39
CA GLY A 246 6.55 -18.48 21.84
C GLY A 246 7.71 -19.14 22.58
N VAL A 247 7.44 -20.00 23.57
CA VAL A 247 8.48 -20.80 24.25
C VAL A 247 8.95 -21.91 23.33
N VAL A 248 10.26 -22.13 23.29
CA VAL A 248 10.87 -23.24 22.54
C VAL A 248 10.63 -24.55 23.29
N GLY A 249 10.15 -25.54 22.56
CA GLY A 249 9.95 -26.90 23.02
C GLY A 249 10.69 -27.91 22.16
N GLN A 250 10.95 -29.08 22.75
CA GLN A 250 11.39 -30.26 22.01
C GLN A 250 10.30 -31.32 22.07
N ILE A 251 9.90 -31.85 20.92
CA ILE A 251 8.93 -32.95 20.85
C ILE A 251 9.54 -34.18 21.51
N SER A 252 8.88 -34.74 22.52
CA SER A 252 9.30 -35.97 23.19
C SER A 252 8.60 -37.20 22.64
N ALA A 253 7.33 -37.08 22.28
CA ALA A 253 6.52 -38.17 21.73
C ALA A 253 5.39 -37.61 20.84
N THR A 254 4.97 -38.41 19.88
CA THR A 254 3.89 -38.10 18.94
C THR A 254 2.88 -39.25 18.96
N THR A 255 1.59 -38.90 18.98
CA THR A 255 0.46 -39.81 18.76
C THR A 255 -0.24 -39.43 17.47
N GLU A 256 -1.21 -40.21 17.00
CA GLU A 256 -1.94 -39.91 15.75
C GLU A 256 -2.62 -38.53 15.73
N SER A 257 -2.96 -37.96 16.88
CA SER A 257 -3.70 -36.68 16.96
C SER A 257 -3.07 -35.62 17.88
N THR A 258 -2.11 -36.01 18.72
CA THR A 258 -1.54 -35.11 19.73
C THR A 258 -0.03 -35.33 19.92
N LEU A 259 0.63 -34.28 20.38
CA LEU A 259 2.06 -34.24 20.65
C LEU A 259 2.32 -34.12 22.15
N SER A 260 3.50 -34.59 22.56
CA SER A 260 4.07 -34.29 23.86
C SER A 260 5.37 -33.53 23.66
N ALA A 261 5.56 -32.44 24.41
CA ALA A 261 6.74 -31.61 24.29
C ALA A 261 7.30 -31.23 25.67
N VAL A 262 8.63 -31.13 25.74
CA VAL A 262 9.34 -30.57 26.89
C VAL A 262 9.62 -29.10 26.59
N LEU A 263 8.98 -28.21 27.36
CA LEU A 263 9.16 -26.77 27.27
C LEU A 263 10.19 -26.31 28.31
N VAL A 264 11.07 -25.38 27.91
CA VAL A 264 12.04 -24.76 28.81
C VAL A 264 11.83 -23.25 28.79
N PHE A 265 11.47 -22.66 29.93
CA PHE A 265 11.16 -21.23 30.02
C PHE A 265 11.65 -20.60 31.31
N PHE A 266 11.74 -19.26 31.32
CA PHE A 266 11.97 -18.48 32.52
C PHE A 266 10.64 -17.95 33.04
N PRO A 267 10.24 -18.25 34.30
CA PRO A 267 8.97 -17.76 34.85
C PRO A 267 8.83 -16.24 34.86
N SER A 268 9.95 -15.52 34.91
CA SER A 268 9.99 -14.05 34.89
C SER A 268 9.80 -13.45 33.50
N ASP A 269 9.83 -14.24 32.41
CA ASP A 269 9.79 -13.71 31.04
C ASP A 269 8.55 -12.85 30.77
N LYS A 270 7.37 -13.25 31.27
CA LYS A 270 6.12 -12.50 31.06
C LYS A 270 6.20 -11.10 31.69
N ALA A 271 6.56 -11.02 32.97
CA ALA A 271 6.70 -9.74 33.68
C ALA A 271 7.81 -8.86 33.08
N THR A 272 8.88 -9.47 32.57
CA THR A 272 9.95 -8.74 31.89
C THR A 272 9.50 -8.15 30.55
N ASN A 273 8.70 -8.89 29.77
CA ASN A 273 8.17 -8.41 28.49
C ASN A 273 7.29 -7.15 28.67
N GLU A 274 6.49 -7.10 29.74
CA GLU A 274 5.66 -5.93 30.08
C GLU A 274 6.52 -4.69 30.41
N LYS A 275 7.68 -4.87 31.05
CA LYS A 275 8.60 -3.76 31.35
C LYS A 275 9.15 -3.10 30.08
N PHE A 276 9.50 -3.88 29.06
CA PHE A 276 9.97 -3.31 27.79
C PHE A 276 8.90 -2.45 27.12
N LYS A 277 7.64 -2.92 27.10
CA LYS A 277 6.53 -2.15 26.55
C LYS A 277 6.32 -0.84 27.33
N SER A 278 6.41 -0.89 28.66
CA SER A 278 6.20 0.29 29.50
C SER A 278 7.19 1.44 29.23
N ILE A 279 8.44 1.14 28.85
CA ILE A 279 9.43 2.16 28.45
C ILE A 279 8.89 2.95 27.26
N VAL A 280 8.33 2.27 26.27
CA VAL A 280 7.81 2.89 25.04
C VAL A 280 6.47 3.59 25.28
N ASP A 281 5.54 2.94 25.99
CA ASP A 281 4.20 3.48 26.25
C ASP A 281 4.26 4.78 27.08
N SER A 282 5.19 4.87 28.04
CA SER A 282 5.42 6.09 28.82
C SER A 282 5.82 7.31 27.98
N ARG A 283 6.36 7.08 26.77
CA ARG A 283 6.72 8.14 25.83
C ARG A 283 5.61 8.42 24.81
N ILE A 284 4.87 7.38 24.37
CA ILE A 284 3.68 7.54 23.50
C ILE A 284 2.61 8.40 24.16
N SER A 285 2.57 8.46 25.50
CA SER A 285 1.68 9.39 26.22
C SER A 285 2.01 10.87 26.01
N SER A 286 3.08 11.21 25.28
CA SER A 286 3.33 12.58 24.80
C SER A 286 2.16 13.03 23.94
N GLN A 287 1.42 14.03 24.40
CA GLN A 287 0.24 14.50 23.71
C GLN A 287 0.61 15.09 22.35
N TYR A 288 -0.02 14.59 21.29
CA TYR A 288 0.05 15.15 19.94
C TYR A 288 -1.22 15.96 19.67
N PHE A 289 -1.03 17.08 19.00
CA PHE A 289 -2.08 18.00 18.61
C PHE A 289 -2.14 18.11 17.10
N SER A 290 -3.34 18.21 16.53
CA SER A 290 -3.51 18.56 15.12
C SER A 290 -2.87 19.93 14.83
N SER A 291 -2.55 20.21 13.56
CA SER A 291 -2.08 21.54 13.13
C SER A 291 -2.93 22.67 13.70
N PHE A 292 -4.25 22.58 13.58
CA PHE A 292 -5.20 23.58 14.08
C PHE A 292 -5.06 23.85 15.59
N LYS A 293 -4.95 22.78 16.39
CA LYS A 293 -4.81 22.90 17.84
C LYS A 293 -3.40 23.35 18.25
N ALA A 294 -2.37 22.92 17.53
CA ALA A 294 -0.99 23.39 17.77
C ALA A 294 -0.85 24.90 17.49
N VAL A 295 -1.51 25.40 16.45
CA VAL A 295 -1.61 26.83 16.12
C VAL A 295 -2.25 27.61 17.26
N GLU A 296 -3.39 27.15 17.78
CA GLU A 296 -4.07 27.75 18.93
C GLU A 296 -3.18 27.78 20.17
N LEU A 297 -2.57 26.64 20.53
CA LEU A 297 -1.73 26.52 21.72
C LEU A 297 -0.45 27.36 21.65
N ALA A 298 0.17 27.49 20.47
CA ALA A 298 1.36 28.31 20.27
C ALA A 298 1.02 29.79 19.99
N GLY A 299 -0.27 30.13 19.82
CA GLY A 299 -0.72 31.46 19.43
C GLY A 299 -0.18 31.89 18.07
N LEU A 300 -0.12 30.98 17.09
CA LEU A 300 0.37 31.24 15.73
C LEU A 300 -0.79 31.33 14.74
N THR A 301 -0.47 31.53 13.46
CA THR A 301 -1.36 31.23 12.33
C THR A 301 -0.90 29.95 11.65
N GLU A 302 -1.77 29.29 10.88
CA GLU A 302 -1.41 28.06 10.15
C GLU A 302 -0.26 28.28 9.17
N ARG A 303 -0.23 29.43 8.50
CA ARG A 303 0.87 29.82 7.60
C ARG A 303 2.18 29.96 8.38
N ALA A 304 2.15 30.66 9.52
CA ALA A 304 3.33 30.82 10.36
C ALA A 304 3.85 29.48 10.89
N LEU A 305 2.96 28.63 11.41
CA LEU A 305 3.31 27.27 11.83
C LEU A 305 3.94 26.50 10.66
N SER A 306 3.37 26.61 9.46
CA SER A 306 3.85 25.86 8.30
C SER A 306 5.26 26.25 7.86
N ARG A 307 5.54 27.55 7.81
CA ARG A 307 6.85 28.07 7.41
C ARG A 307 7.91 27.81 8.49
N ILE A 308 7.61 28.12 9.76
CA ILE A 308 8.61 28.02 10.82
C ILE A 308 8.98 26.57 11.16
N THR A 309 8.05 25.63 10.99
CA THR A 309 8.30 24.20 11.23
C THR A 309 8.99 23.50 10.05
N SER A 310 9.18 24.19 8.92
CA SER A 310 9.91 23.67 7.75
C SER A 310 11.22 24.44 7.55
N SER A 311 11.68 24.62 6.31
CA SER A 311 12.84 25.46 6.00
C SER A 311 12.36 26.90 5.83
N PHE A 312 12.95 27.84 6.56
CA PHE A 312 12.68 29.26 6.40
C PHE A 312 13.99 30.01 6.20
N MET A 313 14.27 30.37 4.95
CA MET A 313 15.53 30.98 4.53
C MET A 313 15.43 32.50 4.61
N VAL A 314 16.44 33.12 5.22
CA VAL A 314 16.60 34.57 5.31
C VAL A 314 17.88 34.97 4.59
N LEU A 315 17.80 36.04 3.80
CA LEU A 315 18.95 36.58 3.08
C LEU A 315 19.73 37.57 3.97
N ALA A 316 20.90 37.15 4.43
CA ALA A 316 21.85 37.98 5.16
C ALA A 316 22.65 38.90 4.21
N ALA A 317 23.37 39.88 4.75
CA ALA A 317 24.24 40.76 3.98
C ALA A 317 25.25 39.97 3.13
N GLY A 318 25.50 40.47 1.92
CA GLY A 318 26.35 39.79 0.93
C GLY A 318 25.65 38.65 0.18
N GLY A 319 24.33 38.50 0.30
CA GLY A 319 23.55 37.51 -0.45
C GLY A 319 23.64 36.08 0.11
N LYS A 320 24.08 35.94 1.36
CA LYS A 320 24.19 34.63 2.03
C LYS A 320 22.83 34.19 2.58
N GLU A 321 22.38 33.01 2.20
CA GLU A 321 21.16 32.44 2.75
C GLU A 321 21.41 31.74 4.08
N VAL A 322 20.55 31.99 5.06
CA VAL A 322 20.60 31.38 6.40
C VAL A 322 19.24 30.78 6.72
N ASN A 323 19.19 29.48 7.00
CA ASN A 323 17.97 28.83 7.49
C ASN A 323 17.73 29.21 8.96
N VAL A 324 16.60 29.84 9.24
CA VAL A 324 16.11 30.14 10.59
C VAL A 324 14.81 29.37 10.90
N GLY A 325 14.41 28.44 10.04
CA GLY A 325 13.33 27.48 10.32
C GLY A 325 13.79 26.34 11.23
N LEU A 326 12.82 25.70 11.90
CA LEU A 326 13.06 24.58 12.81
C LEU A 326 13.31 23.25 12.08
N GLY A 327 12.95 23.14 10.80
CA GLY A 327 13.20 21.94 10.00
C GLY A 327 12.57 20.66 10.59
N LEU A 328 11.43 20.75 11.26
CA LEU A 328 10.75 19.62 11.89
C LEU A 328 10.02 18.74 10.89
N ARG A 329 9.57 19.31 9.76
CA ARG A 329 8.83 18.60 8.73
C ARG A 329 9.14 19.12 7.33
N PHE A 330 9.15 18.20 6.36
CA PHE A 330 9.31 18.51 4.95
C PHE A 330 8.31 17.73 4.10
N GLU A 331 7.24 18.40 3.67
CA GLU A 331 6.17 17.80 2.86
C GLU A 331 6.71 17.22 1.54
N ALA A 332 7.43 18.03 0.76
CA ALA A 332 7.96 17.63 -0.54
C ALA A 332 9.02 16.50 -0.47
N LYS A 333 9.74 16.40 0.65
CA LYS A 333 10.75 15.35 0.87
C LYS A 333 10.19 14.14 1.64
N ALA A 334 8.94 14.21 2.08
CA ALA A 334 8.30 13.19 2.92
C ALA A 334 9.12 12.86 4.20
N LEU A 335 9.62 13.89 4.88
CA LEU A 335 10.43 13.76 6.11
C LEU A 335 9.75 14.39 7.34
N LYS A 336 9.96 13.76 8.50
CA LYS A 336 9.54 14.19 9.85
C LYS A 336 10.71 14.10 10.83
N VAL A 337 10.60 14.78 11.97
CA VAL A 337 11.49 14.60 13.13
C VAL A 337 10.73 13.86 14.24
N ILE A 338 11.29 12.74 14.71
CA ILE A 338 10.72 11.87 15.76
C ILE A 338 10.49 12.69 17.04
N ASP A 339 9.45 12.37 17.81
CA ASP A 339 9.03 13.06 19.05
C ASP A 339 8.56 14.51 18.89
N TYR A 340 8.78 15.14 17.73
CA TYR A 340 8.35 16.51 17.45
C TYR A 340 7.13 16.54 16.53
N THR A 341 7.16 15.76 15.45
CA THR A 341 6.13 15.77 14.41
C THR A 341 5.78 14.38 13.94
N ARG A 342 4.52 14.19 13.55
CA ARG A 342 4.05 13.02 12.81
C ARG A 342 3.00 13.42 11.81
N LYS A 343 2.71 12.54 10.85
CA LYS A 343 1.71 12.77 9.82
C LYS A 343 0.73 11.60 9.81
N ASN A 344 -0.55 11.91 9.95
CA ASN A 344 -1.61 10.94 9.67
C ASN A 344 -2.08 11.11 8.20
N ASP A 345 -3.09 10.36 7.78
CA ASP A 345 -3.59 10.39 6.40
C ASP A 345 -4.11 11.78 5.93
N ARG A 346 -4.40 12.70 6.86
CA ARG A 346 -5.09 13.97 6.57
C ARG A 346 -4.30 15.22 6.96
N PHE A 347 -3.58 15.21 8.07
CA PHE A 347 -2.92 16.39 8.61
C PHE A 347 -1.63 16.06 9.38
N TRP A 348 -0.80 17.10 9.53
CA TRP A 348 0.36 17.08 10.42
C TRP A 348 -0.07 17.22 11.87
N GLU A 349 0.59 16.46 12.73
CA GLU A 349 0.42 16.53 14.17
C GLU A 349 1.75 16.89 14.82
N PHE A 350 1.66 17.69 15.88
CA PHE A 350 2.78 18.28 16.59
C PHE A 350 2.71 17.87 18.05
N SER A 351 3.82 17.40 18.61
CA SER A 351 3.88 17.05 20.03
C SER A 351 3.85 18.29 20.91
N GLN A 352 3.58 18.09 22.21
CA GLN A 352 3.74 19.14 23.22
C GLN A 352 5.14 19.78 23.19
N LYS A 353 6.21 18.99 22.98
CA LYS A 353 7.58 19.51 22.85
C LYS A 353 7.72 20.53 21.72
N THR A 354 7.07 20.27 20.58
CA THR A 354 7.06 21.23 19.46
C THR A 354 6.31 22.50 19.81
N VAL A 355 5.16 22.39 20.48
CA VAL A 355 4.40 23.58 20.92
C VAL A 355 5.23 24.43 21.88
N ASP A 356 5.89 23.80 22.85
CA ASP A 356 6.74 24.51 23.82
C ASP A 356 7.93 25.19 23.12
N LEU A 357 8.62 24.48 22.21
CA LEU A 357 9.70 25.04 21.40
C LEU A 357 9.23 26.23 20.54
N LEU A 358 8.03 26.15 19.96
CA LEU A 358 7.44 27.25 19.19
C LEU A 358 7.13 28.47 20.06
N LYS A 359 6.65 28.26 21.30
CA LYS A 359 6.39 29.35 22.25
C LYS A 359 7.69 30.04 22.65
N ASP A 360 8.73 29.27 22.97
CA ASP A 360 10.03 29.81 23.35
C ASP A 360 10.67 30.56 22.18
N TYR A 361 10.56 30.02 20.96
CA TYR A 361 11.03 30.70 19.75
C TYR A 361 10.29 32.02 19.56
N LYS A 362 8.95 32.00 19.61
CA LYS A 362 8.15 33.21 19.43
C LYS A 362 8.41 34.27 20.50
N ALA A 363 8.60 33.86 21.75
CA ALA A 363 8.90 34.76 22.85
C ALA A 363 10.27 35.44 22.67
N LYS A 364 11.28 34.69 22.21
CA LYS A 364 12.64 35.20 22.04
C LYS A 364 12.83 36.05 20.78
N PHE A 365 12.19 35.68 19.67
CA PHE A 365 12.36 36.33 18.37
C PHE A 365 11.00 36.69 17.72
N PRO A 366 10.17 37.52 18.37
CA PRO A 366 8.82 37.82 17.89
C PRO A 366 8.79 38.50 16.51
N GLN A 367 9.87 39.19 16.12
CA GLN A 367 9.98 39.89 14.84
C GLN A 367 9.91 38.92 13.64
N ILE A 368 10.50 37.73 13.79
CA ILE A 368 10.43 36.65 12.78
C ILE A 368 8.97 36.26 12.55
N PHE A 369 8.24 36.01 13.64
CA PHE A 369 6.87 35.51 13.57
C PHE A 369 5.87 36.52 13.02
N ARG A 370 6.12 37.82 13.14
CA ARG A 370 5.32 38.85 12.46
C ARG A 370 5.45 38.75 10.94
N HIS A 371 6.64 38.46 10.44
CA HIS A 371 6.92 38.38 9.00
C HIS A 371 6.53 37.06 8.34
N LEU A 372 6.34 35.99 9.11
CA LEU A 372 5.93 34.69 8.56
C LEU A 372 4.56 34.72 7.85
N GLU A 373 3.76 35.77 8.07
CA GLU A 373 2.47 35.96 7.41
C GLU A 373 2.58 36.48 5.97
N TRP A 374 3.73 37.07 5.62
CA TRP A 374 3.97 37.72 4.33
C TRP A 374 4.93 36.90 3.44
N ASP A 375 5.53 37.50 2.41
CA ASP A 375 6.06 36.84 1.21
C ASP A 375 7.29 35.91 1.41
N ASP A 376 7.67 35.20 0.33
CA ASP A 376 8.48 33.97 0.38
C ASP A 376 10.00 34.15 0.61
N MET A 377 10.59 35.29 0.24
CA MET A 377 12.02 35.57 0.44
C MET A 377 12.22 36.88 1.21
N VAL A 378 12.69 36.78 2.46
CA VAL A 378 12.81 37.92 3.38
C VAL A 378 14.29 38.26 3.60
N ARG A 379 14.66 39.54 3.49
CA ARG A 379 16.01 39.98 3.84
C ARG A 379 16.13 40.14 5.34
N ALA A 380 17.32 39.96 5.88
CA ALA A 380 17.58 40.16 7.31
C ALA A 380 17.13 41.56 7.78
N SER A 381 17.38 42.58 6.95
CA SER A 381 16.97 43.98 7.18
C SER A 381 15.46 44.19 7.22
N ASP A 382 14.68 43.28 6.63
CA ASP A 382 13.22 43.37 6.67
C ASP A 382 12.71 42.78 8.00
N LEU A 383 13.44 41.83 8.60
CA LEU A 383 13.08 41.20 9.88
C LEU A 383 13.53 41.98 11.10
N PHE A 384 14.70 42.61 11.01
CA PHE A 384 15.38 43.27 12.12
C PHE A 384 15.83 44.66 11.67
N ASP A 385 15.57 45.66 12.50
CA ASP A 385 15.92 47.05 12.21
C ASP A 385 17.45 47.24 12.21
N ASP A 386 18.04 47.36 13.41
CA ASP A 386 19.49 47.56 13.60
C ASP A 386 20.22 46.22 13.79
N ASP A 387 21.45 46.13 13.28
CA ASP A 387 22.34 44.96 13.39
C ASP A 387 21.70 43.64 12.93
N ALA A 388 20.92 43.68 11.84
CA ALA A 388 20.14 42.57 11.34
C ALA A 388 20.93 41.26 11.16
N ASP A 389 22.16 41.33 10.65
CA ASP A 389 23.02 40.16 10.49
C ASP A 389 23.46 39.55 11.83
N ALA A 390 23.75 40.39 12.83
CA ALA A 390 24.09 39.93 14.17
C ALA A 390 22.90 39.23 14.83
N LYS A 391 21.68 39.75 14.61
CA LYS A 391 20.44 39.12 15.07
C LYS A 391 20.17 37.78 14.38
N VAL A 392 20.41 37.66 13.08
CA VAL A 392 20.33 36.37 12.38
C VAL A 392 21.35 35.36 12.93
N GLN A 393 22.56 35.80 13.29
CA GLN A 393 23.53 34.92 13.97
C GLN A 393 23.07 34.53 15.38
N GLU A 394 22.47 35.44 16.14
CA GLU A 394 21.89 35.16 17.47
C GLU A 394 20.82 34.07 17.38
N VAL A 395 19.93 34.16 16.39
CA VAL A 395 18.90 33.15 16.12
C VAL A 395 19.55 31.80 15.82
N LYS A 396 20.57 31.78 14.94
CA LYS A 396 21.27 30.53 14.59
C LYS A 396 21.95 29.88 15.80
N VAL A 397 22.56 30.67 16.67
CA VAL A 397 23.17 30.20 17.93
C VAL A 397 22.11 29.65 18.87
N TRP A 398 20.98 30.33 19.01
CA TRP A 398 19.89 29.85 19.84
C TRP A 398 19.27 28.55 19.31
N LEU A 399 19.02 28.45 18.00
CA LEU A 399 18.53 27.21 17.38
C LEU A 399 19.49 26.04 17.63
N LYS A 400 20.81 26.30 17.59
CA LYS A 400 21.82 25.30 17.96
C LYS A 400 21.72 24.89 19.43
N ASP A 401 21.57 25.86 20.34
CA ASP A 401 21.42 25.62 21.79
C ASP A 401 20.15 24.83 22.13
N GLN A 402 19.08 25.04 21.37
CA GLN A 402 17.85 24.23 21.47
C GLN A 402 17.95 22.85 20.81
N GLY A 403 19.12 22.46 20.27
CA GLY A 403 19.34 21.15 19.65
C GLY A 403 18.72 20.98 18.27
N VAL A 404 18.27 22.07 17.60
CA VAL A 404 17.60 21.99 16.30
C VAL A 404 18.52 21.45 15.20
N GLN A 405 19.82 21.65 15.32
CA GLN A 405 20.81 21.14 14.37
C GLN A 405 21.07 19.63 14.51
N ASP A 406 20.68 19.04 15.63
CA ASP A 406 20.89 17.62 15.94
C ASP A 406 19.66 16.76 15.60
N PHE A 407 18.61 17.35 15.03
CA PHE A 407 17.40 16.64 14.63
C PHE A 407 17.68 15.63 13.52
N GLU A 408 17.35 14.37 13.78
CA GLU A 408 17.37 13.30 12.78
C GLU A 408 16.07 13.34 11.95
N HIS A 409 16.21 13.57 10.65
CA HIS A 409 15.08 13.49 9.70
C HIS A 409 14.84 12.06 9.27
N VAL A 410 13.61 11.61 9.44
CA VAL A 410 13.17 10.26 9.09
C VAL A 410 12.00 10.30 8.14
N SER A 411 11.82 9.25 7.35
CA SER A 411 10.68 9.17 6.45
C SER A 411 9.36 9.22 7.23
N ILE A 412 8.36 9.94 6.71
CA ILE A 412 7.00 9.95 7.28
C ILE A 412 6.37 8.55 7.33
N PHE A 413 6.80 7.64 6.45
CA PHE A 413 6.27 6.28 6.31
C PHE A 413 6.92 5.26 7.25
N VAL A 414 7.89 5.70 8.06
CA VAL A 414 8.59 4.85 9.02
C VAL A 414 8.24 5.34 10.42
N ASP A 415 7.84 4.41 11.27
CA ASP A 415 7.70 4.66 12.70
C ASP A 415 8.91 4.09 13.40
N GLN A 416 9.60 4.89 14.22
CA GLN A 416 10.84 4.47 14.88
C GLN A 416 11.03 5.18 16.20
N LEU A 417 11.74 4.53 17.12
CA LEU A 417 12.15 5.07 18.41
C LEU A 417 13.42 5.91 18.29
N ASN A 418 13.54 6.92 19.15
CA ASN A 418 14.74 7.74 19.25
C ASN A 418 15.90 7.00 19.95
N LYS A 419 17.12 7.51 19.79
CA LYS A 419 18.35 6.90 20.33
C LYS A 419 18.33 6.73 21.85
N ASP A 420 17.81 7.71 22.58
CA ASP A 420 17.74 7.65 24.05
C ASP A 420 16.86 6.50 24.54
N THR A 421 15.70 6.32 23.90
CA THR A 421 14.75 5.24 24.22
C THR A 421 15.36 3.88 23.91
N VAL A 422 16.03 3.77 22.76
CA VAL A 422 16.74 2.55 22.38
C VAL A 422 17.84 2.23 23.40
N GLY A 423 18.59 3.23 23.87
CA GLY A 423 19.59 3.05 24.93
C GLY A 423 19.00 2.59 26.27
N GLU A 424 17.80 3.04 26.66
CA GLU A 424 17.09 2.52 27.84
C GLU A 424 16.65 1.05 27.65
N ILE A 425 16.17 0.70 26.46
CA ILE A 425 15.81 -0.68 26.09
C ILE A 425 17.05 -1.59 26.17
N GLU A 426 18.19 -1.15 25.64
CA GLU A 426 19.45 -1.88 25.68
C GLU A 426 19.91 -2.14 27.12
N LYS A 427 19.88 -1.10 27.98
CA LYS A 427 20.23 -1.23 29.41
C LYS A 427 19.33 -2.25 30.12
N LEU A 428 18.03 -2.23 29.86
CA LEU A 428 17.10 -3.21 30.44
C LEU A 428 17.38 -4.62 29.90
N ALA A 429 17.66 -4.77 28.60
CA ALA A 429 17.99 -6.05 28.00
C ALA A 429 19.30 -6.64 28.56
N ASP A 430 20.31 -5.81 28.81
CA ASP A 430 21.56 -6.22 29.44
C ASP A 430 21.34 -6.66 30.89
N ALA A 431 20.57 -5.90 31.66
CA ALA A 431 20.23 -6.27 33.04
C ALA A 431 19.45 -7.59 33.12
N VAL A 432 18.48 -7.79 32.22
CA VAL A 432 17.70 -9.05 32.12
C VAL A 432 18.60 -10.21 31.74
N THR A 433 19.50 -10.02 30.77
CA THR A 433 20.38 -11.08 30.29
C THR A 433 21.40 -11.47 31.35
N ALA A 434 21.95 -10.50 32.10
CA ALA A 434 22.87 -10.77 33.21
C ALA A 434 22.22 -11.59 34.35
N GLN A 435 20.89 -11.48 34.53
CA GLN A 435 20.15 -12.24 35.54
C GLN A 435 19.76 -13.66 35.11
N LYS A 436 19.85 -13.99 33.81
CA LYS A 436 19.50 -15.32 33.28
C LYS A 436 20.61 -16.33 33.60
N SER A 437 20.44 -17.12 34.65
CA SER A 437 21.26 -18.29 34.97
C SER A 437 20.55 -19.59 34.55
N GLN A 438 21.31 -20.63 34.17
CA GLN A 438 20.74 -21.94 33.79
C GLN A 438 19.90 -22.55 34.92
N SER A 439 20.24 -22.27 36.19
CA SER A 439 19.50 -22.69 37.39
C SER A 439 18.12 -22.03 37.57
N ALA A 440 17.81 -20.96 36.83
CA ALA A 440 16.53 -20.26 36.91
C ALA A 440 15.49 -20.74 35.88
N THR A 441 15.87 -21.64 34.96
CA THR A 441 14.94 -22.20 33.98
C THR A 441 14.05 -23.25 34.61
N LYS A 442 12.75 -23.22 34.30
CA LYS A 442 11.82 -24.31 34.61
C LYS A 442 11.61 -25.17 33.39
N LYS A 443 11.54 -26.48 33.60
CA LYS A 443 11.15 -27.47 32.60
C LYS A 443 9.72 -27.91 32.88
N ALA A 444 8.89 -27.93 31.85
CA ALA A 444 7.53 -28.46 31.92
C ALA A 444 7.36 -29.50 30.81
N ILE A 445 6.80 -30.65 31.16
CA ILE A 445 6.37 -31.65 30.19
C ILE A 445 4.89 -31.41 29.95
N VAL A 446 4.52 -31.14 28.71
CA VAL A 446 3.14 -30.90 28.30
C VAL A 446 2.74 -32.02 27.34
N THR A 447 1.68 -32.74 27.68
CA THR A 447 1.15 -33.86 26.90
C THR A 447 -0.21 -33.48 26.30
N GLY A 448 -0.59 -34.11 25.18
CA GLY A 448 -1.90 -33.87 24.57
C GLY A 448 -1.98 -32.55 23.77
N ILE A 449 -0.84 -32.06 23.27
CA ILE A 449 -0.76 -30.81 22.52
C ILE A 449 -1.29 -31.03 21.09
N PRO A 450 -2.33 -30.29 20.64
CA PRO A 450 -2.78 -30.36 19.26
C PRO A 450 -1.69 -29.88 18.27
N HIS A 451 -1.61 -30.46 17.06
CA HIS A 451 -0.61 -30.08 16.05
C HIS A 451 -0.65 -28.57 15.71
N GLN A 452 -1.85 -27.98 15.69
CA GLN A 452 -2.04 -26.54 15.49
C GLN A 452 -1.41 -25.65 16.57
N ALA A 453 -1.20 -26.18 17.78
CA ALA A 453 -0.66 -25.46 18.93
C ALA A 453 0.88 -25.47 19.02
N VAL A 454 1.55 -26.03 18.01
CA VAL A 454 3.00 -25.94 17.85
C VAL A 454 3.33 -25.33 16.49
N LEU A 455 4.50 -24.71 16.38
CA LEU A 455 5.00 -24.09 15.15
C LEU A 455 6.43 -24.57 14.89
N LYS A 456 6.70 -25.20 13.73
CA LYS A 456 8.10 -25.46 13.33
C LYS A 456 8.70 -24.19 12.69
N PRO A 457 10.02 -23.94 12.85
CA PRO A 457 10.71 -22.83 12.18
C PRO A 457 10.42 -22.70 10.69
N ALA A 458 10.46 -23.83 9.95
CA ALA A 458 10.17 -23.88 8.51
C ALA A 458 8.74 -23.44 8.15
N GLN A 459 7.81 -23.42 9.11
CA GLN A 459 6.42 -23.00 8.88
C GLN A 459 6.21 -21.49 9.05
N ALA A 460 7.20 -20.77 9.60
CA ALA A 460 7.07 -19.35 9.90
C ALA A 460 6.65 -18.54 8.67
N VAL A 461 7.27 -18.82 7.52
CA VAL A 461 7.03 -18.11 6.25
C VAL A 461 5.57 -18.16 5.79
N TYR A 462 4.78 -19.18 6.15
CA TYR A 462 3.37 -19.24 5.74
C TYR A 462 2.37 -19.14 6.89
N ARG A 463 2.75 -19.54 8.12
CA ARG A 463 1.85 -19.46 9.29
C ARG A 463 1.88 -18.12 9.99
N LEU A 464 3.00 -17.38 9.93
CA LEU A 464 3.18 -16.12 10.65
C LEU A 464 2.81 -14.88 9.83
N GLN A 465 1.96 -15.07 8.82
CA GLN A 465 1.47 -14.00 7.95
C GLN A 465 0.50 -13.07 8.68
N HIS A 466 0.50 -11.80 8.28
CA HIS A 466 -0.43 -10.76 8.78
C HIS A 466 -0.40 -10.52 10.30
N GLN A 467 0.71 -10.81 10.98
CA GLN A 467 0.90 -10.34 12.35
C GLN A 467 0.97 -8.83 12.41
N SER A 468 0.26 -8.26 13.37
CA SER A 468 0.41 -6.86 13.78
C SER A 468 1.61 -6.72 14.72
N PHE A 469 2.35 -5.63 14.52
CA PHE A 469 3.48 -5.22 15.36
C PHE A 469 3.37 -3.72 15.64
N ALA A 470 3.76 -3.34 16.84
CA ALA A 470 3.92 -1.96 17.28
C ALA A 470 5.33 -1.72 17.82
N LEU A 471 5.75 -0.46 17.89
CA LEU A 471 7.00 -0.10 18.57
C LEU A 471 6.94 -0.54 20.03
N GLY A 472 8.05 -1.08 20.54
CA GLY A 472 8.14 -1.64 21.88
C GLY A 472 7.59 -3.05 22.02
N ASP A 473 7.04 -3.65 20.97
CA ASP A 473 6.63 -5.04 21.01
C ASP A 473 7.83 -5.96 21.19
N ARG A 474 7.64 -6.95 22.06
CA ARG A 474 8.57 -8.04 22.29
C ARG A 474 8.40 -9.09 21.22
N VAL A 475 9.50 -9.53 20.63
CA VAL A 475 9.47 -10.55 19.58
C VAL A 475 10.49 -11.65 19.84
N THR A 476 10.30 -12.82 19.23
CA THR A 476 11.31 -13.88 19.13
C THR A 476 11.54 -14.27 17.68
N MET A 477 12.81 -14.50 17.31
CA MET A 477 13.17 -15.05 16.00
C MET A 477 12.68 -16.49 15.91
N VAL A 478 11.89 -16.80 14.88
CA VAL A 478 11.32 -18.14 14.65
C VAL A 478 12.04 -18.87 13.54
N GLN A 479 12.42 -18.17 12.47
CA GLN A 479 13.15 -18.77 11.36
C GLN A 479 14.51 -19.27 11.83
N ASP A 480 14.88 -20.46 11.37
CA ASP A 480 16.17 -21.11 11.62
C ASP A 480 17.20 -20.84 10.50
N SER A 481 16.75 -20.16 9.44
CA SER A 481 17.60 -19.63 8.38
C SER A 481 17.75 -18.11 8.51
N GLY A 482 18.95 -17.61 8.23
CA GLY A 482 19.26 -16.18 8.29
C GLY A 482 20.43 -15.85 9.23
N VAL A 483 20.59 -14.56 9.52
CA VAL A 483 21.74 -14.03 10.27
C VAL A 483 21.49 -13.92 11.78
N VAL A 484 20.24 -13.90 12.21
CA VAL A 484 19.86 -13.82 13.62
C VAL A 484 19.70 -15.24 14.16
N PRO A 485 20.30 -15.59 15.30
CA PRO A 485 20.13 -16.92 15.88
C PRO A 485 18.66 -17.21 16.22
N PRO A 486 18.15 -18.43 15.93
CA PRO A 486 16.78 -18.78 16.24
C PRO A 486 16.50 -18.69 17.74
N SER A 487 15.26 -18.36 18.08
CA SER A 487 14.79 -18.21 19.47
C SER A 487 15.40 -17.05 20.26
N THR A 488 16.20 -16.20 19.60
CA THR A 488 16.66 -14.94 20.19
C THR A 488 15.48 -14.01 20.35
N LYS A 489 15.36 -13.39 21.52
CA LYS A 489 14.32 -12.39 21.80
C LYS A 489 14.84 -10.99 21.54
N GLY A 490 13.95 -10.11 21.11
CA GLY A 490 14.27 -8.72 20.78
C GLY A 490 13.08 -7.79 20.99
N ILE A 491 13.29 -6.52 20.71
CA ILE A 491 12.31 -5.45 20.84
C ILE A 491 12.22 -4.71 19.50
N VAL A 492 11.00 -4.50 19.01
CA VAL A 492 10.75 -3.72 17.79
C VAL A 492 11.00 -2.24 18.09
N ILE A 493 11.98 -1.66 17.40
CA ILE A 493 12.34 -0.24 17.54
C ILE A 493 12.05 0.58 16.28
N GLY A 494 11.71 -0.07 15.17
CA GLY A 494 11.32 0.58 13.93
C GLY A 494 10.39 -0.29 13.09
N LEU A 495 9.48 0.34 12.37
CA LEU A 495 8.47 -0.26 11.52
C LEU A 495 8.43 0.46 10.17
N SER A 496 8.52 -0.33 9.11
CA SER A 496 8.39 0.10 7.71
C SER A 496 7.32 -0.72 7.02
N ALA A 497 6.97 -0.38 5.78
CA ALA A 497 5.90 -1.06 5.04
C ALA A 497 6.11 -2.58 4.83
N LYS A 498 7.37 -3.07 4.82
CA LYS A 498 7.70 -4.48 4.51
C LYS A 498 8.60 -5.17 5.53
N SER A 499 9.08 -4.44 6.53
CA SER A 499 10.09 -4.93 7.48
C SER A 499 10.03 -4.16 8.80
N MET A 500 10.68 -4.72 9.80
CA MET A 500 10.84 -4.11 11.12
C MET A 500 12.30 -4.13 11.56
N ASP A 501 12.69 -3.09 12.27
CA ASP A 501 13.98 -2.97 12.93
C ASP A 501 13.87 -3.49 14.35
N VAL A 502 14.70 -4.46 14.70
CA VAL A 502 14.68 -5.12 16.00
C VAL A 502 16.04 -4.99 16.68
N VAL A 503 16.02 -4.62 17.95
CA VAL A 503 17.18 -4.70 18.85
C VAL A 503 17.09 -6.00 19.63
N TRP A 504 18.11 -6.84 19.52
CA TRP A 504 18.13 -8.16 20.16
C TRP A 504 18.72 -8.10 21.57
N ASP A 505 18.25 -8.99 22.43
CA ASP A 505 18.77 -9.10 23.81
C ASP A 505 20.26 -9.41 23.83
N VAL A 506 20.70 -10.26 22.90
CA VAL A 506 22.03 -10.86 22.85
C VAL A 506 22.77 -10.35 21.62
N LEU A 507 24.06 -10.09 21.80
CA LEU A 507 24.95 -9.69 20.70
C LEU A 507 25.21 -10.86 19.74
N PHE A 508 25.29 -10.56 18.44
CA PHE A 508 25.57 -11.54 17.39
C PHE A 508 26.40 -10.92 16.26
N ARG A 509 27.23 -11.73 15.60
CA ARG A 509 28.30 -11.26 14.69
C ARG A 509 27.82 -10.36 13.55
N SER A 510 26.61 -10.59 13.05
CA SER A 510 26.03 -9.85 11.92
C SER A 510 25.14 -8.68 12.35
N GLY A 511 25.10 -8.35 13.65
CA GLY A 511 24.28 -7.25 14.13
C GLY A 511 24.85 -5.88 13.75
N VAL A 512 23.95 -4.97 13.40
CA VAL A 512 24.23 -3.61 12.94
C VAL A 512 23.73 -2.58 13.94
N THR A 513 24.14 -1.32 13.79
CA THR A 513 23.73 -0.21 14.68
C THR A 513 22.38 0.41 14.31
N LEU A 514 21.76 -0.02 13.20
CA LEU A 514 20.50 0.54 12.66
C LEU A 514 20.59 2.07 12.54
N SER A 515 21.57 2.56 11.78
CA SER A 515 21.88 3.99 11.64
C SER A 515 22.26 4.67 12.97
N ASP A 516 23.16 4.05 13.74
CA ASP A 516 23.67 4.58 15.02
C ASP A 516 22.61 4.74 16.13
N ARG A 517 21.47 4.05 16.01
CA ARG A 517 20.41 4.03 17.02
C ARG A 517 20.68 3.06 18.16
N CYS A 518 21.40 1.97 17.91
CA CYS A 518 21.77 0.96 18.90
C CYS A 518 23.26 0.61 18.81
N SER A 519 23.75 -0.10 19.84
CA SER A 519 25.12 -0.60 19.88
C SER A 519 25.43 -1.58 18.75
N GLN A 520 26.71 -1.66 18.36
CA GLN A 520 27.18 -2.59 17.33
C GLN A 520 26.89 -4.04 17.76
N TYR A 521 26.62 -4.91 16.78
CA TYR A 521 26.31 -6.34 17.00
C TYR A 521 24.95 -6.61 17.66
N ARG A 522 24.05 -5.62 17.71
CA ARG A 522 22.77 -5.77 18.43
C ARG A 522 21.51 -5.62 17.57
N GLY A 523 21.51 -4.75 16.57
CA GLY A 523 20.33 -4.50 15.74
C GLY A 523 20.27 -5.35 14.46
N SER A 524 19.07 -5.57 13.93
CA SER A 524 18.86 -6.01 12.54
C SER A 524 17.49 -5.65 12.00
N THR A 525 17.40 -5.45 10.70
CA THR A 525 16.13 -5.35 9.97
C THR A 525 15.67 -6.75 9.54
N VAL A 526 14.44 -7.12 9.89
CA VAL A 526 13.86 -8.45 9.60
C VAL A 526 12.44 -8.33 9.02
N LYS A 527 11.98 -9.40 8.36
CA LYS A 527 10.60 -9.49 7.84
C LYS A 527 9.62 -9.81 8.96
N PHE A 528 8.36 -9.41 8.79
CA PHE A 528 7.27 -9.67 9.75
C PHE A 528 7.04 -11.16 10.03
N ASP A 529 7.15 -12.00 9.01
CA ASP A 529 6.94 -13.46 9.07
C ASP A 529 8.14 -14.24 9.66
N SER A 530 9.25 -13.57 9.97
CA SER A 530 10.42 -14.20 10.58
C SER A 530 10.32 -14.32 12.10
N CYS A 531 9.43 -13.53 12.72
CA CYS A 531 9.33 -13.37 14.16
C CYS A 531 7.92 -13.64 14.68
N LEU A 532 7.82 -14.03 15.94
CA LEU A 532 6.56 -14.15 16.67
C LEU A 532 6.39 -12.98 17.65
N ASN A 533 5.25 -12.31 17.62
CA ASN A 533 4.94 -11.22 18.57
C ASN A 533 4.54 -11.78 19.94
N LEU A 534 5.40 -11.59 20.95
CA LEU A 534 5.21 -12.08 22.32
C LEU A 534 4.41 -11.11 23.19
N THR A 535 4.36 -9.83 22.82
CA THR A 535 3.62 -8.80 23.54
C THR A 535 2.14 -8.81 23.19
N ASN A 536 1.83 -9.00 21.90
CA ASN A 536 0.47 -9.15 21.39
C ASN A 536 0.33 -10.52 20.71
N PRO A 537 0.09 -11.61 21.49
CA PRO A 537 -0.05 -12.96 20.95
C PRO A 537 -1.25 -13.09 20.01
N GLN A 538 -1.02 -13.42 18.74
CA GLN A 538 -2.06 -13.47 17.70
C GLN A 538 -2.37 -14.88 17.17
N PHE A 539 -1.52 -15.85 17.51
CA PHE A 539 -1.69 -17.25 17.08
C PHE A 539 -1.94 -18.20 18.25
N ILE A 540 -2.59 -17.74 19.32
CA ILE A 540 -2.88 -18.61 20.46
C ILE A 540 -3.82 -19.73 20.00
N ALA A 541 -3.37 -20.97 20.15
CA ALA A 541 -4.18 -22.16 19.88
C ALA A 541 -4.77 -22.72 21.18
N PRO A 542 -6.03 -23.20 21.17
CA PRO A 542 -6.64 -23.82 22.33
C PRO A 542 -5.94 -25.15 22.64
N THR A 543 -5.46 -25.28 23.88
CA THR A 543 -4.78 -26.49 24.37
C THR A 543 -5.71 -27.47 25.08
N ASN A 544 -6.99 -27.13 25.26
CA ASN A 544 -8.01 -28.00 25.87
C ASN A 544 -9.02 -28.46 24.80
N LEU A 545 -9.10 -29.78 24.57
CA LEU A 545 -10.07 -30.40 23.65
C LEU A 545 -11.49 -30.57 24.25
N THR A 546 -11.79 -29.98 25.40
CA THR A 546 -13.08 -30.10 26.10
C THR A 546 -13.78 -28.75 26.32
N GLY A 547 -13.91 -27.95 25.26
CA GLY A 547 -14.74 -26.75 25.28
C GLY A 547 -15.27 -26.39 23.90
N PRO A 548 -16.51 -25.88 23.77
CA PRO A 548 -17.05 -25.50 22.47
C PRO A 548 -16.20 -24.36 21.86
N THR A 549 -15.93 -24.48 20.57
CA THR A 549 -15.17 -23.53 19.75
C THR A 549 -15.63 -22.08 19.93
N PRO A 550 -14.74 -21.07 19.84
CA PRO A 550 -15.09 -19.64 19.99
C PRO A 550 -16.22 -19.20 19.05
N ALA A 551 -16.22 -19.69 17.80
CA ALA A 551 -17.28 -19.44 16.82
C ALA A 551 -18.65 -19.96 17.29
N ARG A 552 -18.68 -21.03 18.10
CA ARG A 552 -19.92 -21.61 18.65
C ARG A 552 -20.40 -20.86 19.89
N ARG A 553 -19.51 -20.18 20.64
CA ARG A 553 -19.90 -19.31 21.77
C ARG A 553 -20.61 -18.04 21.30
N GLU A 554 -20.18 -17.44 20.19
CA GLU A 554 -20.86 -16.26 19.62
C GLU A 554 -22.21 -16.60 18.99
N LEU A 555 -22.33 -17.77 18.35
CA LEU A 555 -23.60 -18.27 17.82
C LEU A 555 -24.60 -18.58 18.93
N VAL A 556 -24.19 -19.28 19.99
CA VAL A 556 -25.06 -19.60 21.14
C VAL A 556 -25.43 -18.32 21.90
N ALA A 557 -24.50 -17.40 22.12
CA ALA A 557 -24.80 -16.10 22.76
C ALA A 557 -25.70 -15.19 21.92
N ARG A 558 -25.67 -15.30 20.57
CA ARG A 558 -26.63 -14.63 19.68
C ARG A 558 -28.01 -15.27 19.75
N GLN A 559 -28.07 -16.59 19.87
CA GLN A 559 -29.33 -17.35 19.91
C GLN A 559 -30.07 -17.18 21.25
N GLU A 560 -29.33 -17.08 22.36
CA GLU A 560 -29.86 -16.77 23.70
C GLU A 560 -30.32 -15.31 23.82
N ARG A 561 -29.69 -14.36 23.12
CA ARG A 561 -30.17 -12.96 23.07
C ARG A 561 -31.45 -12.80 22.26
N MET A 562 -31.64 -13.57 21.19
CA MET A 562 -32.87 -13.53 20.37
C MET A 562 -34.08 -14.17 21.06
N THR A 563 -33.88 -15.12 21.98
CA THR A 563 -34.96 -15.78 22.71
C THR A 563 -35.43 -15.01 23.95
N SER A 564 -34.72 -13.95 24.35
CA SER A 564 -35.12 -13.04 25.43
C SER A 564 -36.05 -11.90 24.99
N PHE A 565 -36.44 -11.86 23.72
CA PHE A 565 -37.29 -10.81 23.12
C PHE A 565 -38.56 -11.35 22.43
N ILE A 566 -39.04 -12.55 22.82
CA ILE A 566 -40.37 -13.05 22.46
C ILE A 566 -41.20 -13.26 23.71
#